data_AF-A0AAX0IL98-F1
#
_entry.id   AF-A0AAX0IL98-F1
#
_cell.length_a   1.000
_cell.length_b   1.000
_cell.length_c   1.000
_cell.angle_alpha   90.00
_cell.angle_beta   90.00
_cell.angle_gamma   90.00
#
_symmetry.space_group_name_H-M   'P 1'
#
loop_
_entity.id
_entity.type
_entity.pdbx_description
1 polymer ?
#
loop_
_entity_poly.entity_id
_entity_poly.type
_entity_poly.pdbx_seq_one_letter_code
_entity_poly.pdbx_strand_id
1 'polypeptide(L)'
;MAIVGRKLLNDKYFPLVNTKQAPTETLAADIIISQKRIGGLPAARVPFFPDNAILITRFDNLSIYFQEGARRRRVEDVPKRDRIENYESSNDAYVIEDLGLAALVENIELKDK
;
A
#
# COMPACT_ATOMS: atom_id res chain seq x y z
N MET A 1 -6.09 -5.83 -9.28
CA MET A 1 -5.97 -4.49 -8.65
C MET A 1 -4.51 -4.07 -8.68
N ALA A 2 -4.21 -2.78 -8.71
CA ALA A 2 -2.83 -2.29 -8.65
C ALA A 2 -2.51 -1.77 -7.24
N ILE A 3 -1.60 -2.43 -6.53
CA ILE A 3 -1.12 -2.00 -5.21
C ILE A 3 0.15 -1.18 -5.41
N VAL A 4 0.17 0.03 -4.87
CA VAL A 4 1.23 1.02 -5.11
C VAL A 4 1.53 1.88 -3.89
N GLY A 5 2.74 2.44 -3.88
CA GLY A 5 3.17 3.44 -2.89
C GLY A 5 2.50 4.80 -3.09
N ARG A 6 2.80 5.74 -2.17
CA ARG A 6 2.25 7.10 -2.23
C ARG A 6 2.86 7.90 -3.38
N LYS A 7 4.17 7.75 -3.61
CA LYS A 7 4.96 8.55 -4.55
C LYS A 7 4.46 8.39 -5.99
N LEU A 8 4.43 7.17 -6.53
CA LEU A 8 3.94 6.89 -7.89
C LEU A 8 2.52 7.41 -8.17
N LEU A 9 1.61 7.32 -7.20
CA LEU A 9 0.28 7.91 -7.33
C LEU A 9 0.35 9.44 -7.41
N ASN A 10 1.17 10.07 -6.57
CA ASN A 10 1.31 11.52 -6.58
C ASN A 10 1.91 11.99 -7.92
N ASP A 11 3.02 11.40 -8.34
CA ASP A 11 3.73 11.78 -9.58
C ASP A 11 2.82 11.67 -10.81
N LYS A 12 1.92 10.68 -10.85
CA LYS A 12 0.93 10.53 -11.92
C LYS A 12 -0.15 11.62 -11.91
N TYR A 13 -0.69 11.95 -10.74
CA TYR A 13 -1.84 12.86 -10.63
C TYR A 13 -1.45 14.34 -10.50
N PHE A 14 -0.24 14.64 -10.04
CA PHE A 14 0.23 16.00 -9.81
C PHE A 14 0.20 16.88 -11.08
N PRO A 15 0.67 16.41 -12.25
CA PRO A 15 0.57 17.19 -13.48
C PRO A 15 -0.88 17.50 -13.91
N LEU A 16 -1.84 16.60 -13.60
CA LEU A 16 -3.25 16.80 -13.94
C LEU A 16 -3.90 17.91 -13.11
N VAL A 17 -3.46 18.08 -11.86
CA VAL A 17 -3.95 19.14 -10.96
C VAL A 17 -3.24 20.47 -11.23
N ASN A 18 -1.96 20.44 -11.60
CA ASN A 18 -1.14 21.64 -11.73
C ASN A 18 -1.35 22.41 -13.06
N THR A 19 -2.54 22.36 -13.65
CA THR A 19 -2.89 23.07 -14.89
C THR A 19 -4.08 24.00 -14.65
N LYS A 20 -4.07 25.19 -15.28
CA LYS A 20 -5.23 26.10 -15.25
C LYS A 20 -6.30 25.55 -16.18
N GLN A 21 -7.42 25.11 -15.60
CA GLN A 21 -8.55 24.50 -16.31
C GLN A 21 -9.82 25.34 -16.14
N ALA A 22 -10.75 25.23 -17.09
CA ALA A 22 -12.07 25.84 -16.94
C ALA A 22 -12.83 25.15 -15.77
N PRO A 23 -13.79 25.82 -15.09
CA PRO A 23 -14.46 25.27 -13.91
C PRO A 23 -15.10 23.88 -14.12
N THR A 24 -15.64 23.60 -15.30
CA THR A 24 -16.20 22.30 -15.69
C THR A 24 -15.14 21.22 -15.88
N GLU A 25 -13.96 21.58 -16.38
CA GLU A 25 -12.83 20.66 -16.57
C GLU A 25 -12.19 20.31 -15.22
N THR A 26 -12.08 21.27 -14.30
CA THR A 26 -11.62 21.04 -12.93
C THR A 26 -12.49 20.00 -12.21
N LEU A 27 -13.83 20.11 -12.34
CA LEU A 27 -14.75 19.12 -11.76
C LEU A 27 -14.54 17.72 -12.34
N ALA A 28 -14.30 17.60 -13.65
CA ALA A 28 -14.01 16.32 -14.29
C ALA A 28 -12.66 15.74 -13.82
N ALA A 29 -11.64 16.58 -13.68
CA ALA A 29 -10.33 16.20 -13.17
C ALA A 29 -10.42 15.68 -11.71
N ASP A 30 -11.17 16.37 -10.86
CA ASP A 30 -11.40 15.95 -9.47
C ASP A 30 -12.08 14.58 -9.37
N ILE A 31 -13.07 14.32 -10.23
CA ILE A 31 -13.72 13.00 -10.33
C ILE A 31 -12.71 11.92 -10.73
N ILE A 32 -11.88 12.16 -11.74
CA ILE A 32 -10.87 11.19 -12.21
C ILE A 32 -9.83 10.88 -11.12
N ILE A 33 -9.37 11.91 -10.40
CA ILE A 33 -8.41 11.76 -9.30
C ILE A 33 -9.04 10.97 -8.15
N SER A 34 -10.31 11.23 -7.82
CA SER A 34 -11.04 10.54 -6.75
C SER A 34 -11.13 9.03 -6.98
N GLN A 35 -11.27 8.59 -8.23
CA GLN A 35 -11.39 7.18 -8.59
C GLN A 35 -10.09 6.39 -8.45
N LYS A 36 -8.92 7.06 -8.38
CA LYS A 36 -7.58 6.46 -8.19
C LYS A 36 -7.36 5.21 -9.05
N ARG A 37 -7.36 5.37 -10.38
CA ARG A 37 -7.13 4.27 -11.34
C ARG A 37 -5.74 4.32 -11.98
N ILE A 38 -5.10 3.15 -12.14
CA ILE A 38 -3.83 2.96 -12.85
C ILE A 38 -4.02 1.88 -13.91
N GLY A 39 -3.69 2.18 -15.18
CA GLY A 39 -3.82 1.21 -16.28
C GLY A 39 -5.22 0.64 -16.44
N GLY A 40 -6.27 1.42 -16.17
CA GLY A 40 -7.65 0.95 -16.20
C GLY A 40 -8.07 0.08 -15.00
N LEU A 41 -7.17 -0.22 -14.06
CA LEU A 41 -7.47 -0.94 -12.81
C LEU A 41 -7.64 0.03 -11.64
N PRO A 42 -8.47 -0.30 -10.63
CA PRO A 42 -8.46 0.43 -9.36
C PRO A 42 -7.07 0.33 -8.71
N ALA A 43 -6.62 1.41 -8.07
CA ALA A 43 -5.35 1.46 -7.36
C ALA A 43 -5.56 1.52 -5.85
N ALA A 44 -4.93 0.59 -5.14
CA ALA A 44 -4.87 0.58 -3.69
C ALA A 44 -3.55 1.19 -3.22
N ARG A 45 -3.63 2.22 -2.38
CA ARG A 45 -2.47 2.84 -1.75
C ARG A 45 -2.22 2.20 -0.39
N VAL A 46 -1.06 1.59 -0.21
CA VAL A 46 -0.66 0.96 1.05
C VAL A 46 0.54 1.71 1.65
N PRO A 47 0.54 2.02 2.97
CA PRO A 47 1.69 2.67 3.60
C PRO A 47 2.92 1.77 3.56
N PHE A 48 4.11 2.37 3.50
CA PHE A 48 5.41 1.68 3.46
C PHE A 48 5.64 0.76 2.25
N PHE A 49 4.76 0.79 1.25
CA PHE A 49 4.97 0.07 -0.01
C PHE A 49 6.12 0.73 -0.81
N PRO A 50 6.98 -0.05 -1.50
CA PRO A 50 8.10 0.50 -2.26
C PRO A 50 7.69 1.57 -3.25
N ASP A 51 8.42 2.68 -3.26
CA ASP A 51 8.01 3.89 -3.99
C ASP A 51 8.00 3.70 -5.51
N ASN A 52 8.89 2.89 -6.07
CA ASN A 52 9.06 2.70 -7.51
C ASN A 52 8.58 1.31 -7.98
N ALA A 53 7.54 0.77 -7.34
CA ALA A 53 6.98 -0.52 -7.68
C ALA A 53 5.46 -0.53 -7.77
N ILE A 54 4.92 -1.47 -8.54
CA ILE A 54 3.49 -1.77 -8.63
C ILE A 54 3.29 -3.27 -8.54
N LEU A 55 2.49 -3.72 -7.57
CA LEU A 55 2.05 -5.12 -7.49
C LEU A 55 0.64 -5.25 -8.07
N ILE A 56 0.52 -6.04 -9.13
CA ILE A 56 -0.76 -6.37 -9.76
C ILE A 56 -1.18 -7.73 -9.24
N THR A 57 -2.24 -7.75 -8.42
CA THR A 57 -2.82 -8.98 -7.88
C THR A 57 -4.26 -8.71 -7.42
N ARG A 58 -4.96 -9.75 -6.94
CA ARG A 58 -6.22 -9.63 -6.22
C ARG A 58 -5.96 -9.64 -4.72
N PHE A 59 -6.80 -8.99 -3.91
CA PHE A 59 -6.64 -9.01 -2.46
C PHE A 59 -6.96 -10.38 -1.83
N ASP A 60 -7.83 -11.17 -2.45
CA ASP A 60 -8.13 -12.54 -2.03
C ASP A 60 -6.98 -13.53 -2.30
N ASN A 61 -5.97 -13.11 -3.07
CA ASN A 61 -4.76 -13.90 -3.36
C ASN A 61 -3.65 -13.68 -2.32
N LEU A 62 -3.83 -12.72 -1.41
CA LEU A 62 -2.87 -12.36 -0.37
C LEU A 62 -3.41 -12.82 0.97
N SER A 63 -2.66 -13.66 1.66
CA SER A 63 -3.07 -14.27 2.93
C SER A 63 -2.04 -14.05 4.02
N ILE A 64 -2.53 -13.99 5.25
CA ILE A 64 -1.72 -14.03 6.46
C ILE A 64 -2.18 -15.24 7.26
N TYR A 65 -1.29 -16.21 7.41
CA TYR A 65 -1.50 -17.33 8.30
C TYR A 65 -0.88 -17.02 9.66
N PHE A 66 -1.54 -17.44 10.72
CA PHE A 66 -1.03 -17.35 12.08
C PHE A 66 -1.26 -18.69 12.77
N GLN A 67 -0.29 -19.11 13.58
CA GLN A 67 -0.41 -20.36 14.31
C GLN A 67 -1.38 -20.20 15.49
N GLU A 68 -2.39 -21.06 15.53
CA GLU A 68 -3.35 -21.10 16.63
C GLU A 68 -2.64 -21.35 17.98
N GLY A 69 -2.98 -20.56 18.99
CA GLY A 69 -2.38 -20.65 20.33
C GLY A 69 -0.93 -20.15 20.46
N ALA A 70 -0.30 -19.67 19.38
CA ALA A 70 1.08 -19.18 19.43
C ALA A 70 1.21 -17.73 19.90
N ARG A 71 0.10 -16.96 19.93
CA ARG A 71 0.12 -15.58 20.41
C ARG A 71 0.31 -15.54 21.92
N ARG A 72 1.44 -15.00 22.37
CA ARG A 72 1.82 -14.92 23.80
C ARG A 72 2.14 -13.48 24.17
N ARG A 73 1.71 -13.09 25.38
CA ARG A 73 1.95 -11.77 25.96
C ARG A 73 2.56 -11.91 27.35
N ARG A 74 3.59 -11.12 27.65
CA ARG A 74 4.19 -10.97 28.97
C ARG A 74 4.29 -9.49 29.32
N VAL A 75 3.77 -9.13 30.48
CA VAL A 75 3.88 -7.77 31.02
C VAL A 75 4.80 -7.83 32.24
N GLU A 76 5.81 -6.97 32.26
CA GLU A 76 6.79 -6.90 33.34
C GLU A 76 6.91 -5.47 33.85
N ASP A 77 6.79 -5.30 35.16
CA ASP A 77 7.11 -4.03 35.80
C ASP A 77 8.63 -3.94 35.95
N VAL A 78 9.24 -2.88 35.41
CA VAL A 78 10.69 -2.65 35.46
C VAL A 78 10.98 -1.37 36.27
N PRO A 79 10.98 -1.45 37.62
CA PRO A 79 11.22 -0.30 38.49
C PRO A 79 12.55 0.40 38.24
N LYS A 80 13.59 -0.35 37.84
CA LYS A 80 14.93 0.20 37.52
C LYS A 80 14.88 1.25 36.40
N ARG A 81 13.87 1.21 35.54
CA ARG A 81 13.68 2.13 34.41
C ARG A 81 12.37 2.91 34.47
N ASP A 82 11.68 2.86 35.61
CA ASP A 82 10.38 3.52 35.85
C ASP A 82 9.38 3.31 34.70
N ARG A 83 9.18 2.05 34.31
CA ARG A 83 8.33 1.70 33.17
C ARG A 83 7.79 0.27 33.26
N ILE A 84 6.66 0.06 32.60
CA ILE A 84 6.09 -1.26 32.35
C ILE A 84 6.48 -1.69 30.93
N GLU A 85 7.04 -2.89 30.79
CA GLU A 85 7.42 -3.46 29.50
C GLU A 85 6.37 -4.51 29.07
N ASN A 86 5.90 -4.40 27.83
CA ASN A 86 4.98 -5.35 27.21
C ASN A 86 5.69 -6.11 26.10
N TYR A 87 5.79 -7.42 26.25
CA TYR A 87 6.38 -8.33 25.29
C TYR A 87 5.27 -9.13 24.63
N GLU A 88 5.12 -8.98 23.32
CA GLU A 88 4.19 -9.76 22.51
C GLU A 88 4.95 -10.57 21.47
N SER A 89 4.55 -11.82 21.28
CA SER A 89 5.08 -12.70 20.26
C SER A 89 3.93 -13.42 19.56
N SER A 90 4.06 -13.62 18.26
CA SER A 90 3.15 -14.40 17.41
C SER A 90 3.97 -15.13 16.36
N ASN A 91 3.45 -16.25 15.87
CA ASN A 91 4.01 -17.00 14.76
C ASN A 91 3.13 -16.79 13.53
N ASP A 92 3.56 -15.87 12.68
CA ASP A 92 2.80 -15.42 11.50
C ASP A 92 3.59 -15.70 10.22
N ALA A 93 2.87 -15.95 9.12
CA ALA A 93 3.43 -16.17 7.79
C ALA A 93 2.63 -15.41 6.73
N TYR A 94 3.32 -14.69 5.85
CA TYR A 94 2.73 -14.01 4.71
C TYR A 94 2.81 -14.90 3.47
N VAL A 95 1.68 -15.12 2.80
CA VAL A 95 1.60 -16.04 1.66
C VAL A 95 0.87 -15.39 0.49
N ILE A 96 1.39 -15.64 -0.71
CA ILE A 96 0.70 -15.42 -1.98
C ILE A 96 0.16 -16.78 -2.39
N GLU A 97 -1.17 -16.92 -2.47
CA GLU A 97 -1.82 -18.22 -2.70
C GLU A 97 -1.48 -18.79 -4.09
N ASP A 98 -1.56 -17.95 -5.11
CA ASP A 98 -1.20 -18.30 -6.49
C ASP A 98 -0.26 -17.23 -7.08
N LEU A 99 0.97 -17.64 -7.38
CA LEU A 99 1.98 -16.79 -8.01
C LEU A 99 1.63 -16.42 -9.45
N GLY A 100 0.86 -17.25 -10.17
CA GLY A 100 0.39 -16.94 -11.53
C GLY A 100 -0.62 -15.79 -11.58
N LEU A 101 -1.21 -15.44 -10.44
CA LEU A 101 -2.14 -14.31 -10.29
C LEU A 101 -1.47 -13.04 -9.76
N ALA A 102 -0.15 -13.05 -9.60
CA ALA A 102 0.62 -11.92 -9.11
C ALA A 102 1.72 -11.51 -10.11
N ALA A 103 1.81 -10.21 -10.38
CA ALA A 103 2.90 -9.63 -11.14
C ALA A 103 3.43 -8.39 -10.43
N LEU A 104 4.71 -8.40 -10.05
CA LEU A 104 5.39 -7.25 -9.48
C LEU A 104 6.23 -6.57 -10.56
N VAL A 105 6.02 -5.27 -10.74
CA VAL A 105 6.87 -4.42 -11.58
C VAL A 105 7.68 -3.52 -10.65
N GLU A 106 9.00 -3.55 -10.78
CA GLU A 106 9.93 -2.79 -9.95
C GLU A 106 10.78 -1.84 -10.81
N ASN A 107 11.51 -0.95 -10.15
CA ASN A 107 12.42 0.02 -10.78
C ASN A 107 11.72 0.93 -11.80
N ILE A 108 10.51 1.38 -11.47
CA ILE A 108 9.76 2.31 -12.32
C ILE A 108 10.40 3.70 -12.21
N GLU A 109 10.87 4.22 -13.34
CA GLU A 109 11.35 5.59 -13.48
C GLU A 109 10.36 6.38 -14.32
N LEU A 110 9.76 7.40 -13.72
CA LEU A 110 8.97 8.37 -14.45
C LEU A 110 9.92 9.41 -15.03
N LYS A 111 10.05 9.42 -16.36
CA LYS A 111 10.74 10.50 -17.07
C LYS A 111 9.75 11.63 -17.32
N ASP A 112 10.17 12.85 -17.00
CA ASP A 112 9.47 14.04 -17.44
C ASP A 112 9.43 14.04 -18.99
N LYS A 113 8.26 14.34 -19.54
CA LYS A 113 8.08 14.54 -20.98
C LYS A 113 8.54 15.93 -21.39
#